data_AF-B1ATX5-F1
#
_entry.id   AF-B1ATX5-F1
#
_cell.length_a   1.000
_cell.length_b   1.000
_cell.length_c   1.000
_cell.angle_alpha   90.00
_cell.angle_beta   90.00
_cell.angle_gamma   90.00
#
_symmetry.space_group_name_H-M   'P 1'
#
loop_
_entity.id
_entity.type
_entity.pdbx_description
1 polymer ?
#
loop_
_entity_poly.entity_id
_entity_poly.type
_entity_poly.pdbx_seq_one_letter_code
_entity_poly.pdbx_strand_id
1 'polypeptide(L)'
;MSEIRFSNLTWDHIVTLDRVLHEVIPIHGRGNFPTLEVKPKDIIHIVKDQLIKQGIVVKDTRLNGSTASYILASHNGISYKD
;
A
#
# COMPACT_ATOMS: atom_id res chain seq x y z
N MET A 1 1.94 -29.77 11.09
CA MET A 1 2.73 -28.64 11.61
C MET A 1 1.85 -27.41 11.53
N SER A 2 1.47 -26.80 12.65
CA SER A 2 0.71 -25.55 12.62
C SER A 2 1.62 -24.44 12.09
N GLU A 3 1.42 -24.05 10.84
CA GLU A 3 2.15 -22.93 10.26
C GLU A 3 1.87 -21.66 11.07
N ILE A 4 2.93 -21.02 11.53
CA ILE A 4 2.87 -19.69 12.13
C ILE A 4 2.54 -18.73 10.99
N ARG A 5 1.24 -18.52 10.76
CA ARG A 5 0.69 -17.63 9.70
C ARG A 5 0.92 -16.14 9.93
N PHE A 6 1.49 -15.76 11.07
CA PHE A 6 1.69 -14.37 11.47
C PHE A 6 3.12 -14.15 11.94
N SER A 7 3.73 -13.09 11.44
CA SER A 7 5.02 -12.58 11.89
C SER A 7 4.95 -11.06 11.99
N ASN A 8 5.79 -10.50 12.87
CA ASN A 8 5.93 -9.06 12.99
C ASN A 8 6.93 -8.56 11.95
N LEU A 9 6.69 -7.36 11.42
CA LEU A 9 7.66 -6.67 10.57
C LEU A 9 8.88 -6.24 11.41
N THR A 10 10.07 -6.40 10.84
CA THR A 10 11.30 -5.81 11.41
C THR A 10 11.31 -4.30 11.16
N TRP A 11 12.24 -3.58 11.79
CA TRP A 11 12.40 -2.15 11.57
C TRP A 11 12.64 -1.81 10.09
N ASP A 12 13.49 -2.56 9.41
CA ASP A 12 13.80 -2.34 7.99
C ASP A 12 12.57 -2.56 7.08
N HIS A 13 11.72 -3.55 7.41
CA HIS A 13 10.45 -3.75 6.72
C HIS A 13 9.51 -2.56 6.95
N ILE A 14 9.45 -2.02 8.18
CA ILE A 14 8.62 -0.86 8.50
C ILE A 14 9.11 0.38 7.73
N VAL A 15 10.41 0.63 7.68
CA VAL A 15 11.00 1.74 6.89
C VAL A 15 10.67 1.59 5.41
N THR A 16 10.75 0.38 4.87
CA THR A 16 10.43 0.12 3.45
C THR A 16 8.93 0.31 3.18
N LEU A 17 8.07 -0.20 4.06
CA LEU A 17 6.62 0.02 4.00
C LEU A 17 6.27 1.51 4.04
N ASP A 18 6.87 2.26 4.96
CA ASP A 18 6.64 3.70 5.10
C ASP A 18 7.02 4.44 3.82
N ARG A 19 8.18 4.12 3.23
CA ARG A 19 8.60 4.69 1.95
C ARG A 19 7.61 4.39 0.84
N VAL A 20 7.18 3.13 0.69
CA VAL A 20 6.19 2.73 -0.34
C VAL A 20 4.87 3.50 -0.17
N LEU A 21 4.41 3.71 1.08
CA LEU A 21 3.17 4.43 1.35
C LEU A 21 3.28 5.95 1.10
N HIS A 22 4.48 6.52 1.17
CA HIS A 22 4.72 7.95 0.97
C HIS A 22 5.28 8.30 -0.43
N GLU A 23 5.62 7.30 -1.25
CA GLU A 23 6.04 7.50 -2.63
C GLU A 23 4.89 8.14 -3.42
N VAL A 24 5.24 9.17 -4.20
CA VAL A 24 4.28 9.85 -5.08
C VAL A 24 4.19 9.05 -6.36
N ILE A 25 3.01 8.48 -6.63
CA ILE A 25 2.71 7.72 -7.84
C ILE A 25 1.85 8.57 -8.78
N PRO A 26 2.11 8.54 -10.11
CA PRO A 26 1.27 9.21 -11.08
C PRO A 26 0.03 8.36 -11.41
N ILE A 27 -1.16 8.98 -11.40
CA ILE A 27 -2.37 8.43 -12.01
C ILE A 27 -2.66 9.23 -13.28
N HIS A 28 -2.41 8.62 -14.44
CA HIS A 28 -2.59 9.28 -15.72
C HIS A 28 -4.08 9.45 -16.07
N GLY A 29 -4.48 10.69 -16.31
CA GLY A 29 -5.80 11.00 -16.83
C GLY A 29 -5.96 10.53 -18.27
N ARG A 30 -7.14 9.99 -18.61
CA ARG A 30 -7.47 9.62 -20.00
C ARG A 30 -7.88 10.87 -20.78
N GLY A 31 -7.34 11.08 -21.98
CA GLY A 31 -7.66 12.24 -22.83
C GLY A 31 -6.99 13.50 -22.30
N ASN A 32 -7.77 14.58 -22.10
CA ASN A 32 -7.25 15.87 -21.61
C ASN A 32 -7.32 16.03 -20.09
N PHE A 33 -7.64 14.96 -19.35
CA PHE A 33 -7.61 15.01 -17.89
C PHE A 33 -6.16 15.05 -17.40
N PRO A 34 -5.85 15.87 -16.37
CA PRO A 34 -4.50 15.98 -15.85
C PRO A 34 -4.03 14.65 -15.23
N THR A 35 -2.71 14.44 -15.19
CA THR A 35 -2.12 13.41 -14.35
C THR A 35 -2.21 13.86 -12.89
N LEU A 36 -2.67 12.98 -12.02
CA LEU A 36 -2.69 13.22 -10.58
C LEU A 36 -1.40 12.69 -9.96
N GLU A 37 -0.81 13.44 -9.04
CA GLU A 37 0.29 12.99 -8.19
C GLU A 37 -0.28 12.64 -6.82
N VAL A 38 -0.21 11.36 -6.45
CA VAL A 38 -0.89 10.85 -5.25
C VAL A 38 0.03 9.98 -4.44
N LYS A 39 -0.18 9.93 -3.12
CA LYS A 39 0.45 8.94 -2.25
C LYS A 39 -0.54 7.83 -1.91
N PRO A 40 -0.15 6.54 -1.94
CA PRO A 40 -1.01 5.44 -1.53
C PRO A 40 -1.62 5.66 -0.15
N LYS A 41 -0.85 6.21 0.80
CA LYS A 41 -1.33 6.56 2.14
C LYS A 41 -2.54 7.48 2.09
N ASP A 42 -2.51 8.53 1.27
CA ASP A 42 -3.57 9.53 1.23
C ASP A 42 -4.86 8.94 0.64
N ILE A 43 -4.73 8.13 -0.41
CA ILE A 43 -5.86 7.41 -1.02
C ILE A 43 -6.52 6.48 0.01
N ILE A 44 -5.72 5.69 0.74
CA ILE A 44 -6.22 4.77 1.76
C ILE A 44 -7.04 5.51 2.81
N HIS A 45 -6.55 6.64 3.33
CA HIS A 45 -7.27 7.42 4.34
C HIS A 45 -8.56 8.00 3.78
N ILE A 46 -8.51 8.65 2.62
CA ILE A 46 -9.69 9.29 2.00
C ILE A 46 -10.77 8.26 1.69
N VAL A 47 -10.41 7.11 1.10
CA VAL A 47 -11.37 6.05 0.77
C VAL A 47 -11.96 5.43 2.03
N LYS A 48 -11.13 5.11 3.03
CA LYS A 48 -11.60 4.56 4.31
C LYS A 48 -12.59 5.51 4.99
N ASP A 49 -12.26 6.79 5.07
CA ASP A 49 -13.11 7.79 5.71
C ASP A 49 -14.44 7.94 4.96
N GLN A 50 -14.40 7.90 3.63
CA GLN A 50 -15.62 8.00 2.82
C GLN A 50 -16.53 6.78 2.96
N LEU A 51 -15.97 5.56 3.04
CA LEU A 51 -16.73 4.34 3.30
C LEU A 51 -17.40 4.40 4.68
N ILE A 52 -16.66 4.78 5.72
CA ILE A 52 -17.20 4.92 7.08
C ILE A 52 -18.32 5.95 7.13
N LYS A 53 -18.17 7.10 6.46
CA LYS A 53 -19.22 8.13 6.34
C LYS A 53 -20.51 7.61 5.71
N GLN A 54 -20.41 6.61 4.82
CA GLN A 54 -21.56 5.96 4.19
C GLN A 54 -22.13 4.79 5.02
N GLY A 55 -21.68 4.61 6.26
CA GLY A 55 -22.13 3.53 7.14
C GLY A 55 -21.52 2.17 6.80
N ILE A 56 -20.47 2.12 5.97
CA ILE A 56 -19.77 0.89 5.61
C ILE A 56 -18.65 0.63 6.62
N VAL A 57 -18.72 -0.52 7.28
CA VAL A 57 -17.70 -0.93 8.26
C VAL A 57 -16.45 -1.42 7.55
N VAL A 58 -15.33 -0.72 7.75
CA VAL A 58 -14.01 -1.13 7.26
C VAL A 58 -13.26 -1.83 8.39
N LYS A 59 -13.11 -3.17 8.30
CA LYS A 59 -12.46 -3.98 9.34
C LYS A 59 -10.95 -3.74 9.40
N ASP A 60 -10.26 -3.94 8.28
CA ASP A 60 -8.81 -3.79 8.14
C ASP A 60 -8.46 -3.21 6.76
N THR A 61 -7.27 -2.64 6.62
CA THR A 61 -6.64 -2.31 5.34
C THR A 61 -5.33 -3.10 5.24
N ARG A 62 -5.08 -3.75 4.09
CA ARG A 62 -3.92 -4.63 3.89
C ARG A 62 -3.24 -4.31 2.56
N LEU A 63 -1.91 -4.33 2.57
CA LEU A 63 -1.09 -4.27 1.36
C LEU A 63 -0.80 -5.71 0.91
N ASN A 64 -1.09 -6.00 -0.36
CA ASN A 64 -0.91 -7.31 -0.97
C ASN A 64 -0.02 -7.19 -2.22
N GLY A 65 0.01 -8.24 -3.05
CA GLY A 65 0.74 -8.24 -4.33
C GLY A 65 2.25 -8.31 -4.16
N SER A 66 2.97 -8.12 -5.28
CA SER A 66 4.44 -8.11 -5.30
C SER A 66 5.04 -7.06 -4.36
N THR A 67 4.31 -5.98 -4.09
CA THR A 67 4.70 -4.89 -3.17
C THR A 67 4.85 -5.39 -1.73
N ALA A 68 3.97 -6.28 -1.26
CA ALA A 68 4.11 -6.90 0.06
C ALA A 68 5.37 -7.78 0.14
N SER A 69 5.62 -8.60 -0.89
CA SER A 69 6.84 -9.42 -0.98
C SER A 69 8.10 -8.56 -1.06
N TYR A 70 8.06 -7.44 -1.79
CA TYR A 70 9.16 -6.49 -1.88
C TYR A 70 9.56 -5.92 -0.52
N ILE A 71 8.57 -5.53 0.29
CA ILE A 71 8.80 -5.00 1.65
C ILE A 71 9.48 -6.04 2.55
N LEU A 72 9.11 -7.31 2.40
CA LEU A 72 9.67 -8.41 3.19
C LEU A 72 11.04 -8.91 2.70
N ALA A 73 11.39 -8.66 1.43
CA ALA A 73 12.57 -9.25 0.79
C ALA A 73 13.84 -8.38 0.87
N SER A 74 13.80 -7.24 1.57
CA SER A 74 14.97 -6.40 1.92
C SER A 74 16.06 -6.34 0.83
N HIS A 75 15.65 -5.89 -0.37
CA HIS A 75 16.50 -5.59 -1.55
C HIS A 75 16.95 -6.78 -2.44
N ASN A 76 16.34 -7.96 -2.35
CA ASN A 76 16.68 -9.11 -3.21
C ASN A 76 16.10 -9.08 -4.65
N GLY A 77 16.30 -8.00 -5.40
CA GLY A 77 16.06 -7.97 -6.85
C GLY A 77 14.59 -8.13 -7.30
N ILE A 78 13.64 -8.16 -6.38
CA ILE A 78 12.21 -8.18 -6.68
C ILE A 78 11.79 -6.76 -7.10
N SER A 79 11.42 -6.59 -8.36
CA SER A 79 10.70 -5.38 -8.82
C SER A 79 9.23 -5.52 -8.41
N TYR A 80 8.66 -4.45 -7.86
CA TYR A 80 7.23 -4.35 -7.60
C TYR A 80 6.59 -3.44 -8.66
N LYS A 81 5.43 -3.83 -9.17
CA LYS A 81 4.70 -3.09 -10.22
C LYS A 81 3.17 -3.11 -10.03
N ASP A 82 2.70 -3.82 -8.99
CA ASP A 82 1.28 -3.93 -8.67
C ASP A 82 0.83 -2.77 -7.78
#